data_AF-A0A6H3NVC1-F1
#
_entry.id   AF-A0A6H3NVC1-F1
#
_cell.length_a   1.000
_cell.length_b   1.000
_cell.length_c   1.000
_cell.angle_alpha   90.00
_cell.angle_beta   90.00
_cell.angle_gamma   90.00
#
_symmetry.space_group_name_H-M   'P 1'
#
loop_
_entity.id
_entity.type
_entity.pdbx_description
1 polymer ?
#
loop_
_entity_poly.entity_id
_entity_poly.type
_entity_poly.pdbx_seq_one_letter_code
_entity_poly.pdbx_strand_id
1 'polypeptide(L)'
;MSEVASMLGNESRLILLQLLSNGEKSVEILSEESGIPVANTSQHLQALKKTNLVTTRRDGKRILYRWEQGPMKDLFFALEKFAVFSMAEREIPSNAAVSSTKQNINYTELQKKIKKGGTLLIDVRSKEEYKKGHIPEAINVPYNDLLTHKFPKTKEVIVYCRGPLCLLSVNAMNLLKSREITVSRFGGGYSGWIENEEN
;
A
#
# COMPACT_ATOMS: atom_id res chain seq x y z
N MET A 1 -15.04 1.51 -22.70
CA MET A 1 -15.35 1.15 -21.28
C MET A 1 -14.99 -0.30 -20.94
N SER A 2 -15.50 -1.32 -21.67
CA SER A 2 -15.19 -2.73 -21.40
C SER A 2 -13.68 -3.06 -21.38
N GLU A 3 -12.91 -2.48 -22.30
CA GLU A 3 -11.46 -2.69 -22.37
C GLU A 3 -10.72 -2.16 -21.11
N VAL A 4 -11.04 -0.95 -20.67
CA VAL A 4 -10.49 -0.36 -19.43
C VAL A 4 -10.91 -1.18 -18.20
N ALA A 5 -12.19 -1.58 -18.11
CA ALA A 5 -12.67 -2.41 -17.02
C ALA A 5 -11.96 -3.78 -16.99
N SER A 6 -11.72 -4.38 -18.16
CA SER A 6 -10.94 -5.61 -18.30
C SER A 6 -9.52 -5.43 -17.76
N MET A 7 -8.87 -4.28 -18.02
CA MET A 7 -7.54 -3.99 -17.48
C MET A 7 -7.52 -3.95 -15.95
N LEU A 8 -8.52 -3.31 -15.35
CA LEU A 8 -8.63 -3.16 -13.89
C LEU A 8 -9.09 -4.46 -13.20
N GLY A 9 -9.65 -5.43 -13.93
CA GLY A 9 -10.10 -6.70 -13.37
C GLY A 9 -9.02 -7.75 -13.09
N ASN A 10 -7.73 -7.40 -13.15
CA ASN A 10 -6.63 -8.34 -12.90
C ASN A 10 -5.74 -7.83 -11.76
N GLU A 11 -5.51 -8.71 -10.79
CA GLU A 11 -4.75 -8.42 -9.56
C GLU A 11 -3.35 -7.89 -9.85
N SER A 12 -2.58 -8.55 -10.72
CA SER A 12 -1.22 -8.13 -11.06
C SER A 12 -1.18 -6.71 -11.63
N ARG A 13 -2.14 -6.36 -12.51
CA ARG A 13 -2.25 -4.99 -13.05
C ARG A 13 -2.65 -3.97 -11.99
N LEU A 14 -3.56 -4.32 -11.07
CA LEU A 14 -3.93 -3.44 -9.95
C LEU A 14 -2.74 -3.19 -9.01
N ILE A 15 -1.95 -4.22 -8.71
CA ILE A 15 -0.71 -4.08 -7.91
C ILE A 15 0.26 -3.13 -8.62
N LEU A 16 0.49 -3.30 -9.92
CA LEU A 16 1.39 -2.42 -10.67
C LEU A 16 0.89 -0.97 -10.73
N LEU A 17 -0.41 -0.77 -10.94
CA LEU A 17 -1.02 0.56 -10.89
C LEU A 17 -0.89 1.19 -9.50
N GLN A 18 -1.06 0.42 -8.43
CA GLN A 18 -0.83 0.88 -7.06
C GLN A 18 0.62 1.28 -6.83
N LEU A 19 1.61 0.55 -7.35
CA LEU A 19 3.02 0.90 -7.22
C LEU A 19 3.35 2.20 -7.98
N LEU A 20 2.73 2.40 -9.14
CA LEU A 20 2.89 3.60 -9.97
C LEU A 20 2.20 4.84 -9.39
N SER A 21 1.29 4.69 -8.42
CA SER A 21 0.70 5.83 -7.70
C SER A 21 1.75 6.64 -6.95
N ASN A 22 2.91 6.04 -6.62
CA ASN A 22 3.99 6.66 -5.86
C ASN A 22 5.14 7.16 -6.76
N GLY A 23 4.82 7.40 -8.02
CA GLY A 23 5.71 7.97 -9.02
C GLY A 23 6.29 6.94 -9.99
N GLU A 24 7.13 7.44 -10.89
CA GLU A 24 7.58 6.67 -12.04
C GLU A 24 8.59 5.57 -11.64
N LYS A 25 8.47 4.38 -12.23
CA LYS A 25 9.31 3.21 -11.92
C LYS A 25 9.67 2.42 -13.16
N SER A 26 10.83 1.77 -13.16
CA SER A 26 11.22 0.84 -14.23
C SER A 26 10.55 -0.52 -14.06
N VAL A 27 10.59 -1.35 -15.10
CA VAL A 27 10.04 -2.72 -15.05
C VAL A 27 10.74 -3.57 -13.99
N GLU A 28 12.04 -3.38 -13.77
CA GLU A 28 12.83 -4.12 -12.78
C GLU A 28 12.36 -3.78 -11.37
N ILE A 29 12.22 -2.48 -11.05
CA ILE A 29 11.73 -2.03 -9.74
C ILE A 29 10.29 -2.52 -9.51
N LEU A 30 9.44 -2.43 -10.53
CA LEU A 30 8.06 -2.90 -10.44
C LEU A 30 7.99 -4.42 -10.23
N SER A 31 8.86 -5.18 -10.90
CA SER A 31 8.97 -6.63 -10.71
C SER A 31 9.41 -6.99 -9.29
N GLU A 32 10.44 -6.31 -8.78
CA GLU A 32 10.95 -6.49 -7.42
C GLU A 32 9.89 -6.16 -6.36
N GLU A 33 9.26 -4.97 -6.44
CA GLU A 33 8.30 -4.51 -5.44
C GLU A 33 6.96 -5.27 -5.47
N SER A 34 6.58 -5.83 -6.62
CA SER A 34 5.35 -6.62 -6.75
C SER A 34 5.54 -8.12 -6.52
N GLY A 35 6.78 -8.62 -6.59
CA GLY A 35 7.07 -10.06 -6.63
C GLY A 35 6.68 -10.74 -7.95
N ILE A 36 6.27 -9.98 -8.97
CA ILE A 36 5.89 -10.51 -10.28
C ILE A 36 7.15 -10.64 -11.16
N PRO A 37 7.38 -11.78 -11.84
CA PRO A 37 8.54 -11.92 -12.73
C PRO A 37 8.60 -10.86 -13.83
N VAL A 38 9.80 -10.36 -14.15
CA VAL A 38 10.03 -9.26 -15.12
C VAL A 38 9.29 -9.46 -16.44
N ALA A 39 9.28 -10.69 -16.99
CA ALA A 39 8.59 -10.99 -18.23
C ALA A 39 7.07 -10.71 -18.13
N ASN A 40 6.43 -11.14 -17.04
CA ASN A 40 5.00 -10.93 -16.80
C ASN A 40 4.72 -9.47 -16.47
N THR A 41 5.57 -8.83 -15.66
CA THR A 41 5.46 -7.39 -15.37
C THR A 41 5.50 -6.57 -16.67
N SER A 42 6.44 -6.87 -17.57
CA SER A 42 6.53 -6.22 -18.88
C SER A 42 5.25 -6.42 -19.70
N GLN A 43 4.71 -7.65 -19.76
CA GLN A 43 3.46 -7.93 -20.47
C GLN A 43 2.27 -7.14 -19.91
N HIS A 44 2.11 -7.12 -18.58
CA HIS A 44 1.04 -6.36 -17.93
C HIS A 44 1.17 -4.86 -18.19
N LEU A 45 2.38 -4.30 -18.09
CA LEU A 45 2.64 -2.89 -18.37
C LEU A 45 2.39 -2.52 -19.84
N GLN A 46 2.71 -3.42 -20.78
CA GLN A 46 2.37 -3.22 -22.19
C GLN A 46 0.86 -3.23 -22.42
N ALA A 47 0.13 -4.13 -21.76
CA ALA A 47 -1.34 -4.14 -21.84
C ALA A 47 -1.95 -2.84 -21.28
N LEU A 48 -1.49 -2.39 -20.10
CA LEU A 48 -1.91 -1.12 -19.50
C LEU A 48 -1.56 0.09 -20.39
N LYS A 49 -0.41 0.05 -21.06
CA LYS A 49 0.02 1.11 -21.99
C LYS A 49 -0.88 1.17 -23.23
N LYS A 50 -1.28 0.01 -23.78
CA LYS A 50 -2.18 -0.05 -24.95
C LYS A 50 -3.53 0.61 -24.69
N THR A 51 -3.98 0.64 -23.44
CA THR A 51 -5.25 1.27 -23.04
C THR A 51 -5.07 2.66 -22.42
N ASN A 52 -3.89 3.29 -22.57
CA ASN A 52 -3.55 4.60 -22.02
C ASN A 52 -3.76 4.74 -20.49
N LEU A 53 -3.65 3.65 -19.73
CA LEU A 53 -3.68 3.72 -18.26
C LEU A 53 -2.31 4.08 -17.69
N VAL A 54 -1.26 3.77 -18.44
CA VAL A 54 0.12 4.14 -18.12
C VAL A 54 0.81 4.68 -19.36
N THR A 55 1.77 5.57 -19.12
CA THR A 55 2.67 6.08 -20.15
C THR A 55 4.12 5.82 -19.79
N THR A 56 5.02 6.06 -20.73
CA THR A 56 6.44 5.77 -20.57
C THR A 56 7.31 6.93 -20.98
N ARG A 57 8.41 7.14 -20.27
CA ARG A 57 9.53 7.96 -20.74
C ARG A 57 10.85 7.22 -20.63
N ARG A 58 11.83 7.63 -21.43
CA ARG A 58 13.20 7.10 -21.34
C ARG A 58 13.98 7.91 -20.30
N ASP A 59 14.74 7.21 -19.47
CA ASP A 59 15.67 7.78 -18.49
C ASP A 59 17.01 7.04 -18.56
N GLY A 60 17.95 7.61 -19.31
CA GLY A 60 19.18 6.93 -19.70
C GLY A 60 18.89 5.61 -20.44
N LYS A 61 19.36 4.49 -19.86
CA LYS A 61 19.14 3.14 -20.41
C LYS A 61 17.81 2.51 -19.99
N ARG A 62 17.07 3.13 -19.06
CA ARG A 62 15.83 2.58 -18.50
C ARG A 62 14.60 3.18 -19.15
N ILE A 63 13.52 2.41 -19.19
CA ILE A 63 12.18 2.90 -19.48
C ILE A 63 11.43 3.00 -18.16
N LEU A 64 10.93 4.19 -17.85
CA LEU A 64 10.12 4.43 -16.66
C LEU A 64 8.65 4.51 -17.06
N TYR A 65 7.83 3.78 -16.32
CA TYR A 65 6.37 3.80 -16.41
C TYR A 65 5.79 4.75 -15.37
N ARG A 66 4.66 5.36 -15.69
CA ARG A 66 3.86 6.17 -14.78
C ARG A 66 2.39 6.11 -15.15
N TRP A 67 1.50 6.53 -14.27
CA TRP A 67 0.12 6.81 -14.67
C TRP A 67 0.08 7.80 -15.83
N GLU A 68 -0.88 7.59 -16.73
CA GLU A 68 -1.18 8.59 -17.76
C GLU A 68 -1.78 9.86 -17.12
N GLN A 69 -1.55 11.00 -17.78
CA GLN A 69 -2.18 12.26 -17.39
C GLN A 69 -3.68 12.17 -17.66
N GLY A 70 -4.49 12.19 -16.60
CA GLY A 70 -5.94 12.04 -16.69
C GLY A 70 -6.56 11.63 -15.35
N PRO A 71 -7.85 11.26 -15.33
CA PRO A 71 -8.57 10.90 -14.11
C PRO A 71 -8.17 9.51 -13.57
N MET A 72 -6.96 9.03 -13.86
CA MET A 72 -6.46 7.74 -13.40
C MET A 72 -6.36 7.70 -11.88
N LYS A 73 -5.91 8.81 -11.27
CA LYS A 73 -5.88 8.97 -9.81
C LYS A 73 -7.27 8.77 -9.22
N ASP A 74 -8.24 9.54 -9.71
CA ASP A 74 -9.61 9.53 -9.20
C ASP A 74 -10.28 8.17 -9.43
N LEU A 75 -10.08 7.57 -10.61
CA LEU A 75 -10.58 6.24 -10.95
C LEU A 75 -10.03 5.16 -10.02
N PHE A 76 -8.70 5.14 -9.82
CA PHE A 76 -8.06 4.12 -8.99
C PHE A 76 -8.49 4.25 -7.53
N PHE A 77 -8.50 5.46 -6.98
CA PHE A 77 -8.93 5.68 -5.60
C PHE A 77 -10.44 5.46 -5.41
N ALA A 78 -11.28 5.79 -6.39
CA ALA A 78 -12.71 5.46 -6.35
C ALA A 78 -12.93 3.94 -6.35
N LEU A 79 -12.16 3.20 -7.16
CA LEU A 79 -12.20 1.74 -7.18
C LEU A 79 -11.76 1.15 -5.84
N GLU A 80 -10.66 1.65 -5.26
CA GLU A 80 -10.17 1.23 -3.94
C GLU A 80 -11.21 1.50 -2.85
N LYS A 81 -11.77 2.72 -2.80
CA LYS A 81 -12.83 3.10 -1.85
C LYS A 81 -14.06 2.22 -2.01
N PHE A 82 -14.51 2.00 -3.24
CA PHE A 82 -15.68 1.16 -3.51
C PHE A 82 -15.43 -0.30 -3.14
N ALA A 83 -14.22 -0.82 -3.38
CA ALA A 83 -13.85 -2.18 -2.96
C ALA A 83 -13.89 -2.32 -1.44
N VAL A 84 -13.31 -1.37 -0.69
CA VAL A 84 -13.35 -1.34 0.78
C VAL A 84 -14.80 -1.25 1.29
N PHE A 85 -15.60 -0.34 0.74
CA PHE A 85 -17.02 -0.21 1.08
C PHE A 85 -17.78 -1.53 0.82
N SER A 86 -17.58 -2.12 -0.35
CA SER A 86 -18.22 -3.38 -0.73
C SER A 86 -17.81 -4.56 0.16
N MET A 87 -16.58 -4.57 0.67
CA MET A 87 -16.13 -5.57 1.63
C MET A 87 -16.84 -5.40 2.98
N ALA A 88 -16.92 -4.17 3.48
CA ALA A 88 -17.60 -3.84 4.73
C ALA A 88 -19.09 -4.23 4.70
N GLU A 89 -19.79 -3.98 3.58
CA GLU A 89 -21.21 -4.32 3.41
C GLU A 89 -21.45 -5.83 3.23
N ARG A 90 -20.48 -6.57 2.67
CA ARG A 90 -20.59 -8.04 2.54
C ARG A 90 -20.32 -8.77 3.86
N GLU A 91 -19.56 -8.15 4.77
CA GLU A 91 -19.41 -8.63 6.15
C GLU A 91 -20.69 -8.31 6.97
N ILE A 92 -21.80 -8.99 6.65
CA ILE A 92 -22.96 -9.11 7.56
C ILE A 92 -22.43 -9.61 8.92
N PRO A 93 -22.86 -9.06 10.07
CA PRO A 93 -22.27 -9.34 11.38
C PRO A 93 -22.56 -10.77 11.83
N SER A 94 -21.74 -11.72 11.36
CA SER A 94 -21.59 -13.00 12.04
C SER A 94 -20.60 -12.78 13.18
N ASN A 95 -21.01 -13.16 14.39
CA ASN A 95 -20.26 -13.06 15.65
C ASN A 95 -18.93 -13.85 15.67
N ALA A 96 -18.30 -14.14 14.53
CA ALA A 96 -17.06 -14.90 14.39
C ALA A 96 -15.85 -14.05 13.93
N ALA A 97 -16.04 -12.76 13.59
CA ALA A 97 -14.96 -11.89 13.06
C ALA A 97 -14.33 -10.92 14.09
N VAL A 98 -14.49 -11.19 15.40
CA VAL A 98 -14.11 -10.24 16.47
C VAL A 98 -12.57 -10.14 16.68
N SER A 99 -11.75 -10.90 15.95
CA SER A 99 -10.29 -10.88 16.15
C SER A 99 -9.48 -10.10 15.11
N SER A 100 -10.01 -9.79 13.91
CA SER A 100 -9.24 -9.12 12.83
C SER A 100 -9.45 -7.60 12.77
N THR A 101 -10.57 -7.10 13.29
CA THR A 101 -10.91 -5.65 13.31
C THR A 101 -10.25 -4.89 14.45
N LYS A 102 -10.00 -5.54 15.60
CA LYS A 102 -9.49 -4.86 16.81
C LYS A 102 -8.05 -4.31 16.68
N GLN A 103 -7.31 -4.75 15.67
CA GLN A 103 -5.91 -4.35 15.42
C GLN A 103 -5.76 -3.47 14.18
N ASN A 104 -6.85 -3.16 13.46
CA ASN A 104 -6.85 -2.12 12.45
C ASN A 104 -7.30 -0.81 13.12
N ILE A 105 -6.37 0.14 13.24
CA ILE A 105 -6.67 1.47 13.76
C ILE A 105 -6.99 2.43 12.63
N ASN A 106 -7.91 3.37 12.89
CA ASN A 106 -8.26 4.45 11.98
C ASN A 106 -7.39 5.71 12.20
N TYR A 107 -7.63 6.76 11.41
CA TYR A 107 -6.87 8.02 11.46
C TYR A 107 -6.94 8.69 12.85
N THR A 108 -8.13 8.80 13.41
CA THR A 108 -8.36 9.40 14.74
C THR A 108 -7.64 8.64 15.85
N GLU A 109 -7.63 7.30 15.78
CA GLU A 109 -6.92 6.45 16.75
C GLU A 109 -5.40 6.55 16.60
N LEU A 110 -4.90 6.59 15.37
CA LEU A 110 -3.47 6.79 15.09
C LEU A 110 -3.00 8.12 15.68
N GLN A 111 -3.71 9.22 15.42
CA GLN A 111 -3.42 10.55 15.96
C GLN A 111 -3.35 10.54 17.49
N LYS A 112 -4.31 9.89 18.16
CA LYS A 112 -4.30 9.74 19.63
C LYS A 112 -3.08 8.96 20.12
N LYS A 113 -2.69 7.89 19.44
CA LYS A 113 -1.53 7.06 19.80
C LYS A 113 -0.20 7.79 19.58
N ILE A 114 -0.05 8.55 18.50
CA ILE A 114 1.11 9.40 18.24
C ILE A 114 1.24 10.44 19.37
N LYS A 115 0.17 11.19 19.67
CA LYS A 115 0.17 12.24 20.71
C LYS A 115 0.44 11.71 22.12
N LYS A 116 -0.07 10.52 22.45
CA LYS A 116 0.18 9.87 23.76
C LYS A 116 1.64 9.44 23.91
N GLY A 117 2.33 9.17 22.80
CA GLY A 117 3.65 8.57 22.79
C GLY A 117 3.65 7.12 23.25
N GLY A 118 4.83 6.50 23.25
CA GLY A 118 5.01 5.10 23.68
C GLY A 118 4.72 4.05 22.60
N THR A 119 4.39 4.47 21.39
CA THR A 119 4.26 3.60 20.21
C THR A 119 5.45 3.79 19.25
N LEU A 120 5.66 2.84 18.35
CA LEU A 120 6.58 2.95 17.23
C LEU A 120 5.79 2.90 15.94
N LEU A 121 5.75 4.00 15.20
CA LEU A 121 5.13 4.04 13.89
C LEU A 121 6.13 3.57 12.83
N ILE A 122 5.79 2.53 12.08
CA ILE A 122 6.68 1.87 11.13
C ILE A 122 6.10 1.90 9.73
N ASP A 123 6.85 2.52 8.82
CA ASP A 123 6.58 2.50 7.37
C ASP A 123 7.24 1.28 6.74
N VAL A 124 6.44 0.33 6.25
CA VAL A 124 6.94 -0.92 5.64
C VAL A 124 7.17 -0.82 4.13
N ARG A 125 7.01 0.37 3.56
CA ARG A 125 7.29 0.66 2.13
C ARG A 125 8.79 0.74 1.87
N SER A 126 9.15 0.86 0.59
CA SER A 126 10.56 1.06 0.20
C SER A 126 11.12 2.38 0.72
N LYS A 127 12.45 2.46 0.83
CA LYS A 127 13.17 3.66 1.29
C LYS A 127 12.88 4.87 0.40
N GLU A 128 12.69 4.61 -0.88
CA GLU A 128 12.37 5.57 -1.92
C GLU A 128 10.98 6.17 -1.72
N GLU A 129 9.98 5.34 -1.41
CA GLU A 129 8.63 5.81 -1.09
C GLU A 129 8.61 6.64 0.18
N TYR A 130 9.30 6.18 1.23
CA TYR A 130 9.40 6.92 2.49
C TYR A 130 10.07 8.30 2.29
N LYS A 131 11.16 8.38 1.52
CA LYS A 131 11.84 9.66 1.21
C LYS A 131 10.97 10.65 0.46
N LYS A 132 10.05 10.19 -0.39
CA LYS A 132 9.11 11.07 -1.11
C LYS A 132 8.02 11.65 -0.21
N GLY A 133 7.75 11.00 0.91
CA GLY A 133 6.79 11.43 1.91
C GLY A 133 6.33 10.26 2.78
N HIS A 134 6.12 10.54 4.06
CA HIS A 134 5.77 9.56 5.08
C HIS A 134 4.98 10.22 6.19
N ILE A 135 4.32 9.42 7.02
CA ILE A 135 3.63 9.94 8.20
C ILE A 135 4.69 10.49 9.17
N PRO A 136 4.52 11.71 9.73
CA PRO A 136 5.47 12.26 10.68
C PRO A 136 5.79 11.28 11.82
N GLU A 137 7.05 11.30 12.28
CA GLU A 137 7.58 10.41 13.33
C GLU A 137 7.67 8.92 12.96
N ALA A 138 7.25 8.53 11.75
CA ALA A 138 7.41 7.15 11.28
C ALA A 138 8.88 6.80 11.05
N ILE A 139 9.26 5.58 11.41
CA ILE A 139 10.56 4.97 11.09
C ILE A 139 10.37 4.06 9.88
N ASN A 140 11.19 4.21 8.84
CA ASN A 140 11.16 3.28 7.72
C ASN A 140 11.86 1.97 8.06
N VAL A 141 11.10 0.88 8.03
CA VAL A 141 11.63 -0.48 8.07
C VAL A 141 10.94 -1.25 6.95
N PRO A 142 11.52 -1.26 5.73
CA PRO A 142 10.94 -1.96 4.59
C PRO A 142 10.57 -3.39 4.94
N TYR A 143 9.52 -3.93 4.30
CA TYR A 143 8.99 -5.25 4.64
C TYR A 143 10.06 -6.36 4.71
N ASN A 144 11.00 -6.39 3.76
CA ASN A 144 12.07 -7.39 3.72
C ASN A 144 13.07 -7.24 4.89
N ASP A 145 13.24 -6.02 5.40
CA ASP A 145 14.14 -5.72 6.51
C ASP A 145 13.52 -6.07 7.88
N LEU A 146 12.18 -6.25 7.93
CA LEU A 146 11.46 -6.57 9.16
C LEU A 146 11.97 -7.85 9.82
N LEU A 147 12.33 -8.86 9.02
CA LEU A 147 12.81 -10.16 9.51
C LEU A 147 14.01 -10.01 10.45
N THR A 148 14.94 -9.13 10.08
CA THR A 148 16.18 -8.89 10.83
C THR A 148 16.08 -7.75 11.84
N HIS A 149 15.12 -6.85 11.67
CA HIS A 149 14.97 -5.69 12.55
C HIS A 149 14.55 -6.11 13.96
N LYS A 150 15.19 -5.51 14.97
CA LYS A 150 14.89 -5.77 16.39
C LYS A 150 13.95 -4.69 16.91
N PHE A 151 12.74 -5.09 17.31
CA PHE A 151 11.76 -4.20 17.92
C PHE A 151 11.80 -4.33 19.44
N PRO A 152 11.62 -3.23 20.19
CA PRO A 152 11.46 -3.29 21.63
C PRO A 152 10.15 -3.99 21.99
N LYS A 153 10.21 -5.02 22.85
CA LYS A 153 9.01 -5.74 23.31
C LYS A 153 8.09 -4.90 24.23
N THR A 154 8.55 -3.75 24.70
CA THR A 154 7.82 -2.88 25.64
C THR A 154 6.91 -1.85 24.97
N LYS A 155 7.08 -1.62 23.66
CA LYS A 155 6.30 -0.63 22.91
C LYS A 155 5.41 -1.32 21.88
N GLU A 156 4.21 -0.78 21.70
CA GLU A 156 3.34 -1.18 20.60
C GLU A 156 3.92 -0.69 19.27
N VAL A 157 4.01 -1.57 18.29
CA VAL A 157 4.40 -1.24 16.92
C VAL A 157 3.13 -0.99 16.10
N ILE A 158 3.09 0.11 15.36
CA ILE A 158 2.01 0.42 14.42
C ILE A 158 2.61 0.36 13.01
N VAL A 159 2.17 -0.58 12.18
CA VAL A 159 2.64 -0.69 10.80
C VAL A 159 1.67 -0.04 9.81
N TYR A 160 2.20 0.61 8.76
CA TYR A 160 1.41 1.10 7.64
C TYR A 160 2.11 0.89 6.30
N CYS A 161 1.33 0.85 5.23
CA CYS A 161 1.79 0.72 3.84
C CYS A 161 1.19 1.86 2.98
N ARG A 162 0.94 1.63 1.69
CA ARG A 162 0.46 2.62 0.71
C ARG A 162 -0.97 3.04 0.97
N GLY A 163 -1.86 2.08 1.23
CA GLY A 163 -3.29 2.30 1.34
C GLY A 163 -4.03 1.09 1.92
N PRO A 164 -5.37 1.16 1.99
CA PRO A 164 -6.19 0.15 2.65
C PRO A 164 -6.08 -1.24 2.06
N LEU A 165 -5.86 -1.38 0.76
CA LEU A 165 -5.73 -2.68 0.10
C LEU A 165 -4.28 -3.19 0.01
N CYS A 166 -3.30 -2.47 0.55
CA CYS A 166 -1.92 -2.94 0.53
C CYS A 166 -1.73 -4.16 1.46
N LEU A 167 -1.31 -5.28 0.86
CA LEU A 167 -1.01 -6.53 1.58
C LEU A 167 0.27 -6.46 2.42
N LEU A 168 1.23 -5.58 2.10
CA LEU A 168 2.50 -5.50 2.86
C LEU A 168 2.27 -5.20 4.34
N SER A 169 1.33 -4.31 4.70
CA SER A 169 1.04 -4.01 6.10
C SER A 169 0.30 -5.14 6.81
N VAL A 170 -0.49 -5.95 6.08
CA VAL A 170 -1.12 -7.17 6.61
C VAL A 170 -0.05 -8.22 6.89
N ASN A 171 0.84 -8.47 5.93
CA ASN A 171 1.94 -9.42 6.06
C ASN A 171 2.92 -8.99 7.17
N ALA A 172 3.25 -7.70 7.24
CA ALA A 172 4.09 -7.15 8.30
C ALA A 172 3.48 -7.38 9.68
N MET A 173 2.18 -7.10 9.85
CA MET A 173 1.48 -7.36 11.10
C MET A 173 1.54 -8.85 11.49
N ASN A 174 1.31 -9.76 10.55
CA ASN A 174 1.37 -11.21 10.82
C ASN A 174 2.80 -11.66 11.20
N LEU A 175 3.81 -11.15 10.51
CA LEU A 175 5.22 -11.41 10.81
C LEU A 175 5.63 -10.90 12.20
N LEU A 176 5.18 -9.71 12.59
CA LEU A 176 5.51 -9.15 13.90
C LEU A 176 4.79 -9.89 15.02
N LYS A 177 3.53 -10.31 14.81
CA LYS A 177 2.79 -11.16 15.75
C LYS A 177 3.46 -12.50 15.99
N SER A 178 3.96 -13.17 14.95
CA SER A 178 4.65 -14.46 15.09
C SER A 178 5.96 -14.35 15.89
N ARG A 179 6.47 -13.12 16.05
CA ARG A 179 7.64 -12.78 16.87
C ARG A 179 7.27 -12.20 18.24
N GLU A 180 6.01 -12.35 18.65
CA GLU A 180 5.45 -11.88 19.92
C GLU A 180 5.57 -10.36 20.13
N ILE A 181 5.57 -9.59 19.04
CA ILE A 181 5.59 -8.13 19.10
C ILE A 181 4.14 -7.66 19.14
N THR A 182 3.80 -6.81 20.11
CA THR A 182 2.50 -6.13 20.16
C THR A 182 2.39 -5.20 18.97
N VAL A 183 1.50 -5.52 18.03
CA VAL A 183 1.39 -4.79 16.76
C VAL A 183 -0.06 -4.45 16.42
N SER A 184 -0.26 -3.24 15.92
CA SER A 184 -1.47 -2.75 15.27
C SER A 184 -1.15 -2.33 13.84
N ARG A 185 -2.15 -2.29 12.97
CA ARG A 185 -2.06 -1.83 11.59
C ARG A 185 -2.84 -0.53 11.45
N PHE A 186 -2.22 0.51 10.91
CA PHE A 186 -2.99 1.66 10.44
C PHE A 186 -3.60 1.34 9.08
N GLY A 187 -4.92 1.14 9.08
CA GLY A 187 -5.63 0.60 7.93
C GLY A 187 -5.71 1.55 6.74
N GLY A 188 -5.68 2.87 6.97
CA GLY A 188 -5.73 3.86 5.89
C GLY A 188 -4.45 3.91 5.04
N GLY A 189 -3.32 3.42 5.56
CA GLY A 189 -2.02 3.58 4.91
C GLY A 189 -1.65 5.05 4.68
N TYR A 190 -0.60 5.29 3.90
CA TYR A 190 -0.15 6.64 3.59
C TYR A 190 -1.18 7.45 2.78
N SER A 191 -1.93 6.82 1.88
CA SER A 191 -2.99 7.49 1.11
C SER A 191 -4.09 8.02 2.02
N GLY A 192 -4.57 7.21 2.97
CA GLY A 192 -5.57 7.63 3.94
C GLY A 192 -5.06 8.71 4.89
N TRP A 193 -3.76 8.75 5.20
CA TRP A 193 -3.17 9.86 5.95
C TRP A 193 -3.27 11.18 5.19
N ILE A 194 -2.81 11.22 3.94
CA ILE A 194 -2.82 12.43 3.12
C ILE A 194 -4.24 12.94 2.89
N GLU A 195 -5.19 12.05 2.61
CA GLU A 195 -6.60 12.45 2.43
C GLU A 195 -7.20 13.12 3.68
N ASN A 196 -6.78 12.74 4.88
CA ASN A 196 -7.29 13.34 6.12
C ASN A 196 -6.52 14.61 6.54
N GLU A 197 -5.37 14.89 5.95
CA GLU A 197 -4.62 16.15 6.15
C GLU A 197 -5.05 17.24 5.15
N GLU A 198 -5.60 16.84 4.00
CA GLU A 198 -6.12 17.76 2.97
C GLU A 198 -7.58 18.22 3.22
N ASN A 199 -8.26 17.67 4.24
CA ASN A 199 -9.63 18.00 4.66
C ASN A 199 -9.66 18.70 6.03
#